data_AF-A0A7X1HZT4-F1
#
_entry.id   AF-A0A7X1HZT4-F1
#
_cell.length_a   1.000
_cell.length_b   1.000
_cell.length_c   1.000
_cell.angle_alpha   90.00
_cell.angle_beta   90.00
_cell.angle_gamma   90.00
#
_symmetry.space_group_name_H-M   'P 1'
#
loop_
_entity.id
_entity.type
_entity.pdbx_description
1 polymer ?
#
loop_
_entity_poly.entity_id
_entity_poly.type
_entity_poly.pdbx_seq_one_letter_code
_entity_poly.pdbx_strand_id
1 'polypeptide(L)'
;MGRSGTVEPPGELRGHLLRQAAKCLVVRVGTGRRSRRYVLAVVPGDRRVDMRRVRELYGGTDAAFAAREVAERLSGCVSGCVVPFTFHPDLDLVVDSGLLRHDDIYCNAARLDLSIALPVPAYVALARPRTAVPTTPAGPDRPLVGAVAVAAGPAPVSGSGTGSGSGEGPRP
;
A
#
# COMPACT_ATOMS: atom_id res chain seq x y z
N MET A 1 14.82 26.63 8.45
CA MET A 1 13.93 26.06 9.49
C MET A 1 13.18 24.90 8.84
N GLY A 2 13.53 23.64 9.15
CA GLY A 2 12.92 22.47 8.51
C GLY A 2 11.55 22.17 9.13
N ARG A 3 10.51 22.03 8.31
CA ARG A 3 9.17 21.64 8.78
C ARG A 3 9.20 20.16 9.20
N SER A 4 8.77 19.86 10.42
CA SER A 4 8.62 18.49 10.93
C SER A 4 7.30 17.88 10.46
N GLY A 5 7.25 16.55 10.29
CA GLY A 5 6.02 15.86 9.91
C GLY A 5 4.90 16.10 10.93
N THR A 6 3.68 16.36 10.44
CA THR A 6 2.52 16.66 11.27
C THR A 6 1.40 15.65 10.98
N VAL A 7 0.63 15.26 12.00
CA VAL A 7 -0.51 14.36 11.88
C VAL A 7 -1.78 15.19 11.81
N GLU A 8 -2.56 15.04 10.75
CA GLU A 8 -3.79 15.81 10.51
C GLU A 8 -5.01 14.86 10.40
N PRO A 9 -6.20 15.30 10.88
CA PRO A 9 -7.44 14.55 10.70
C PRO A 9 -7.88 14.49 9.22
N PRO A 10 -8.61 13.46 8.78
CA PRO A 10 -8.99 13.27 7.38
C PRO A 10 -10.26 14.07 7.10
N GLY A 11 -10.12 15.23 6.45
CA GLY A 11 -11.25 16.12 6.15
C GLY A 11 -11.25 16.60 4.71
N GLU A 12 -12.20 16.09 3.93
CA GLU A 12 -12.65 16.66 2.65
C GLU A 12 -11.60 16.74 1.52
N LEU A 13 -11.27 15.58 0.96
CA LEU A 13 -10.44 15.40 -0.25
C LEU A 13 -11.13 15.95 -1.52
N ARG A 14 -11.28 17.27 -1.62
CA ARG A 14 -11.64 17.96 -2.87
C ARG A 14 -10.42 17.96 -3.80
N GLY A 15 -10.29 16.96 -4.68
CA GLY A 15 -9.45 16.93 -5.90
C GLY A 15 -7.93 17.21 -5.78
N HIS A 16 -7.55 18.36 -5.23
CA HIS A 16 -6.19 18.80 -4.94
C HIS A 16 -5.50 17.91 -3.91
N LEU A 17 -6.16 17.55 -2.79
CA LEU A 17 -5.60 16.62 -1.82
C LEU A 17 -5.45 15.20 -2.38
N LEU A 18 -6.29 14.76 -3.31
CA LEU A 18 -6.17 13.41 -3.91
C LEU A 18 -4.87 13.27 -4.69
N ARG A 19 -4.39 14.34 -5.33
CA ARG A 19 -3.11 14.37 -6.03
C ARG A 19 -1.92 14.29 -5.07
N GLN A 20 -2.09 14.78 -3.83
CA GLN A 20 -1.08 14.73 -2.76
C GLN A 20 -1.18 13.48 -1.88
N ALA A 21 -2.31 12.77 -1.91
CA ALA A 21 -2.53 11.55 -1.16
C ALA A 21 -1.72 10.40 -1.77
N ALA A 22 -0.70 9.93 -1.06
CA ALA A 22 0.16 8.83 -1.45
C ALA A 22 -0.49 7.48 -1.12
N LYS A 23 -0.78 6.69 -2.15
CA LYS A 23 -1.11 5.27 -2.06
C LYS A 23 0.15 4.44 -2.21
N CYS A 24 0.28 3.43 -1.37
CA CYS A 24 1.41 2.50 -1.37
C CYS A 24 0.95 1.11 -1.76
N LEU A 25 1.49 0.57 -2.85
CA LEU A 25 1.08 -0.72 -3.42
C LEU A 25 2.30 -1.57 -3.71
N VAL A 26 2.30 -2.83 -3.30
CA VAL A 26 3.41 -3.75 -3.58
C VAL A 26 3.14 -4.52 -4.86
N VAL A 27 4.01 -4.37 -5.85
CA VAL A 27 3.95 -5.01 -7.16
C VAL A 27 5.05 -6.06 -7.25
N ARG A 28 4.69 -7.28 -7.66
CA ARG A 28 5.62 -8.32 -8.08
C ARG A 28 5.93 -8.10 -9.57
N VAL A 29 7.21 -8.06 -9.91
CA VAL A 29 7.69 -8.05 -11.29
C VAL A 29 8.46 -9.35 -11.56
N GLY A 30 8.01 -10.16 -12.50
CA GLY A 30 8.78 -11.31 -12.98
C GLY A 30 9.98 -10.84 -13.81
N THR A 31 11.18 -11.32 -13.52
CA THR A 31 12.43 -10.92 -14.22
C THR A 31 13.11 -12.10 -14.93
N GLY A 32 12.41 -13.22 -15.07
CA GLY A 32 12.91 -14.47 -15.64
C GLY A 32 12.09 -15.68 -15.15
N ARG A 33 12.44 -16.89 -15.61
CA ARG A 33 11.63 -18.11 -15.36
C ARG A 33 11.39 -18.43 -13.88
N ARG A 34 12.28 -18.01 -12.98
CA ARG A 34 12.15 -18.21 -11.51
C ARG A 34 12.63 -17.01 -10.68
N SER A 35 12.91 -15.87 -11.32
CA SER A 35 13.35 -14.66 -10.64
C SER A 35 12.23 -13.63 -10.62
N ARG A 36 12.13 -12.91 -9.52
CA ARG A 36 11.15 -11.85 -9.32
C ARG A 36 11.74 -10.75 -8.47
N ARG A 37 11.25 -9.53 -8.68
CA ARG A 37 11.48 -8.38 -7.81
C ARG A 37 10.16 -7.95 -7.20
N TYR A 38 10.23 -7.32 -6.04
CA TYR A 38 9.09 -6.65 -5.43
C TYR A 38 9.35 -5.16 -5.39
N VAL A 39 8.31 -4.41 -5.71
CA VAL A 39 8.37 -2.97 -5.88
C VAL A 39 7.28 -2.33 -5.05
N LEU A 40 7.64 -1.48 -4.11
CA LEU A 40 6.73 -0.56 -3.46
C LEU A 40 6.50 0.65 -4.38
N ALA A 41 5.32 0.68 -5.01
CA ALA A 41 4.89 1.79 -5.84
C ALA A 41 4.10 2.82 -5.00
N VAL A 42 4.64 4.03 -4.90
CA VAL A 42 4.03 5.18 -4.22
C VAL A 42 3.42 6.10 -5.27
N VAL A 43 2.09 6.22 -5.28
CA VAL A 43 1.33 6.88 -6.36
C VAL A 43 0.25 7.84 -5.84
N PRO A 44 -0.13 8.89 -6.59
CA PRO A 44 -1.23 9.76 -6.24
C PRO A 44 -2.57 9.03 -6.08
N GLY A 45 -3.43 9.58 -5.23
CA GLY A 45 -4.75 9.06 -4.91
C GLY A 45 -5.73 9.13 -6.07
N ASP A 46 -5.54 10.05 -7.01
CA ASP A 46 -6.32 10.19 -8.24
C ASP A 46 -5.77 9.33 -9.41
N ARG A 47 -4.74 8.52 -9.17
CA ARG A 47 -4.12 7.67 -10.18
C ARG A 47 -4.17 6.18 -9.83
N ARG A 48 -3.88 5.36 -10.83
CA ARG A 48 -3.74 3.90 -10.70
C ARG A 48 -2.35 3.48 -11.15
N VAL A 49 -1.80 2.44 -10.51
CA VAL A 49 -0.55 1.82 -10.96
C VAL A 49 -0.76 1.19 -12.33
N ASP A 50 0.14 1.51 -13.25
CA ASP A 50 0.23 0.90 -14.57
C ASP A 50 1.26 -0.24 -14.51
N MET A 51 0.76 -1.47 -14.50
CA MET A 51 1.59 -2.67 -14.44
C MET A 51 2.55 -2.79 -15.62
N ARG A 52 2.18 -2.29 -16.81
CA ARG A 52 3.07 -2.32 -17.99
C ARG A 52 4.27 -1.42 -17.78
N ARG A 53 4.04 -0.20 -17.29
CA ARG A 53 5.12 0.74 -16.98
C ARG A 53 6.01 0.27 -15.85
N VAL A 54 5.44 -0.31 -14.79
CA VAL A 54 6.26 -0.90 -13.70
C VAL A 54 7.08 -2.07 -14.23
N ARG A 55 6.49 -2.98 -15.02
CA ARG A 55 7.24 -4.07 -15.66
C ARG A 55 8.41 -3.54 -16.47
N GLU A 56 8.17 -2.57 -17.35
CA GLU A 56 9.20 -1.99 -18.22
C GLU A 56 10.30 -1.28 -17.43
N LEU A 57 9.95 -0.55 -16.38
CA LEU A 57 10.89 0.15 -15.50
C LEU A 57 11.92 -0.79 -14.86
N TYR A 58 11.53 -2.05 -14.64
CA TYR A 58 12.35 -3.09 -14.02
C TYR A 58 12.81 -4.18 -15.01
N GLY A 59 12.62 -3.98 -16.33
CA GLY A 59 13.03 -4.94 -17.35
C GLY A 59 12.35 -6.31 -17.22
N GLY A 60 11.12 -6.34 -16.71
CA GLY A 60 10.39 -7.56 -16.39
C GLY A 60 9.65 -8.20 -17.56
N THR A 61 9.27 -9.46 -17.38
CA THR A 61 8.43 -10.22 -18.32
C THR A 61 6.94 -10.08 -18.00
N ASP A 62 6.60 -9.99 -16.71
CA ASP A 62 5.24 -9.77 -16.21
C ASP A 62 5.25 -8.87 -14.97
N ALA A 63 4.09 -8.29 -14.66
CA ALA A 63 3.85 -7.60 -13.40
C ALA A 63 2.44 -7.85 -12.89
N ALA A 64 2.31 -8.01 -11.58
CA ALA A 64 1.04 -8.17 -10.88
C ALA A 64 1.17 -7.63 -9.45
N PHE A 65 0.05 -7.36 -8.78
CA PHE A 65 0.11 -7.12 -7.34
C PHE A 65 0.72 -8.31 -6.61
N ALA A 66 1.52 -8.04 -5.58
CA ALA A 66 2.00 -9.08 -4.70
C ALA A 66 0.83 -9.69 -3.91
N ALA A 67 0.94 -10.98 -3.57
CA ALA A 67 0.02 -11.59 -2.62
C ALA A 67 0.10 -10.82 -1.28
N ARG A 68 -1.04 -10.72 -0.58
CA ARG A 68 -1.17 -9.93 0.64
C ARG A 68 -0.09 -10.28 1.66
N GLU A 69 0.11 -11.56 1.93
CA GLU A 69 1.05 -12.07 2.92
C GLU A 69 2.51 -11.70 2.57
N VAL A 70 2.81 -11.58 1.27
CA VAL A 70 4.12 -11.13 0.80
C VAL A 70 4.26 -9.62 0.93
N ALA A 71 3.22 -8.86 0.58
CA ALA A 71 3.22 -7.41 0.72
C ALA A 71 3.38 -6.98 2.18
N GLU A 72 2.66 -7.62 3.11
CA GLU A 72 2.74 -7.32 4.53
C GLU A 72 4.11 -7.69 5.11
N ARG A 73 4.64 -8.87 4.77
CA ARG A 73 5.99 -9.28 5.21
C ARG A 73 7.08 -8.33 4.72
N LEU A 74 7.05 -7.93 3.46
CA LEU A 74 8.10 -7.07 2.88
C LEU A 74 7.99 -5.61 3.34
N SER A 75 6.77 -5.10 3.52
CA SER A 75 6.55 -3.73 3.98
C SER A 75 6.64 -3.59 5.50
N GLY A 76 6.47 -4.67 6.26
CA GLY A 76 6.30 -4.61 7.71
C GLY A 76 4.99 -3.97 8.16
N CYS A 77 4.04 -3.76 7.25
CA CYS A 77 2.75 -3.11 7.52
C CYS A 77 1.60 -4.05 7.19
N VAL A 78 0.50 -3.94 7.93
CA VAL A 78 -0.77 -4.57 7.53
C VAL A 78 -1.24 -3.95 6.20
N SER A 79 -1.88 -4.74 5.34
CA SER A 79 -2.42 -4.25 4.08
C SER A 79 -3.40 -3.10 4.32
N GLY A 80 -3.27 -2.02 3.53
CA GLY A 80 -4.01 -0.76 3.73
C GLY A 80 -3.31 0.25 4.64
N CYS A 81 -2.24 -0.15 5.33
CA CYS A 81 -1.45 0.68 6.26
C CYS A 81 -0.01 0.93 5.78
N VAL A 82 0.32 0.51 4.56
CA VAL A 82 1.68 0.61 4.00
C VAL A 82 2.06 2.08 3.83
N VAL A 83 3.20 2.45 4.39
CA VAL A 83 3.77 3.81 4.33
C VAL A 83 4.74 3.96 3.14
N PRO A 84 5.05 5.18 2.67
CA PRO A 84 5.86 5.39 1.46
C PRO A 84 7.38 5.16 1.67
N PHE A 85 7.75 4.32 2.63
CA PHE A 85 9.12 3.98 2.98
C PHE A 85 9.31 2.46 2.92
N THR A 86 10.55 2.05 2.66
CA THR A 86 10.97 0.65 2.74
C THR A 86 12.33 0.60 3.42
N PHE A 87 12.52 -0.42 4.23
CA PHE A 87 13.82 -0.76 4.83
C PHE A 87 14.23 -2.20 4.48
N HIS A 88 13.43 -2.89 3.66
CA HIS A 88 13.65 -4.27 3.29
C HIS A 88 14.48 -4.34 1.99
N PRO A 89 15.59 -5.09 1.95
CA PRO A 89 16.49 -5.12 0.79
C PRO A 89 15.83 -5.70 -0.47
N ASP A 90 14.84 -6.59 -0.32
CA ASP A 90 14.09 -7.17 -1.44
C ASP A 90 12.89 -6.33 -1.93
N LEU A 91 12.68 -5.14 -1.38
CA LEU A 91 11.56 -4.26 -1.73
C LEU A 91 12.08 -2.93 -2.28
N ASP A 92 12.14 -2.84 -3.60
CA ASP A 92 12.55 -1.63 -4.31
C ASP A 92 11.49 -0.53 -4.15
N LEU A 93 11.89 0.72 -3.93
CA LEU A 93 10.97 1.85 -3.81
C LEU A 93 10.91 2.68 -5.09
N VAL A 94 9.71 2.85 -5.65
CA VAL A 94 9.46 3.79 -6.74
C VAL A 94 8.35 4.78 -6.34
N VAL A 95 8.59 6.06 -6.60
CA VAL A 95 7.60 7.13 -6.41
C VAL A 95 7.21 7.75 -7.75
N ASP A 96 5.93 8.04 -7.90
CA ASP A 96 5.44 8.84 -9.03
C ASP A 96 5.92 10.30 -8.90
N SER A 97 6.59 10.79 -9.94
CA SER A 97 7.10 12.18 -9.99
C SER A 97 6.01 13.24 -9.80
N GLY A 98 4.74 12.92 -10.03
CA GLY A 98 3.61 13.81 -9.75
C GLY A 98 3.50 14.18 -8.27
N LEU A 99 3.80 13.25 -7.36
CA LEU A 99 3.81 13.51 -5.91
C LEU A 99 4.91 14.47 -5.51
N LEU A 100 6.07 14.40 -6.17
CA LEU A 100 7.24 15.22 -5.87
C LEU A 100 7.12 16.69 -6.34
N ARG A 101 6.02 17.05 -7.00
CA ARG A 101 5.72 18.42 -7.43
C ARG A 101 5.02 19.25 -6.36
N HIS A 102 4.66 18.62 -5.24
CA HIS A 102 3.98 19.25 -4.12
C HIS A 102 4.98 19.55 -2.98
N ASP A 103 4.61 20.47 -2.09
CA ASP A 103 5.41 20.74 -0.90
C ASP A 103 5.36 19.58 0.10
N ASP A 104 4.17 18.98 0.24
CA ASP A 104 3.86 17.88 1.15
C ASP A 104 3.09 16.77 0.42
N ILE A 105 3.37 15.52 0.81
CA ILE A 105 2.56 14.33 0.48
C ILE A 105 1.88 13.80 1.72
N TYR A 106 0.68 13.26 1.57
CA TYR A 106 -0.11 12.74 2.69
C TYR A 106 -0.25 11.23 2.55
N CYS A 107 0.16 10.45 3.55
CA CYS A 107 -0.09 9.02 3.59
C CYS A 107 -0.98 8.66 4.78
N ASN A 108 -1.85 7.66 4.61
CA ASN A 108 -2.63 7.15 5.73
C ASN A 108 -1.68 6.49 6.75
N ALA A 109 -1.79 6.92 8.00
CA ALA A 109 -0.86 6.63 9.08
C ALA A 109 -1.17 5.29 9.77
N ALA A 110 -1.32 4.22 8.99
CA ALA A 110 -1.75 2.92 9.49
C ALA A 110 -3.13 2.88 10.20
N ARG A 111 -3.92 3.97 10.07
CA ARG A 111 -5.34 4.05 10.42
C ARG A 111 -6.06 4.91 9.38
N LEU A 112 -7.34 4.62 9.13
CA LEU A 112 -8.16 5.35 8.14
C LEU A 112 -8.57 6.76 8.62
N ASP A 113 -8.33 7.07 9.89
CA ASP A 113 -8.70 8.32 10.55
C ASP A 113 -7.51 9.27 10.82
N LEU A 114 -6.30 8.96 10.35
CA LEU A 114 -5.12 9.83 10.52
C LEU A 114 -4.27 9.86 9.25
N SER A 115 -3.94 11.05 8.77
CA SER A 115 -2.98 11.26 7.67
C SER A 115 -1.71 11.90 8.20
N ILE A 116 -0.54 11.38 7.82
CA ILE A 116 0.74 12.04 8.08
C ILE A 116 1.09 12.91 6.88
N ALA A 117 1.35 14.19 7.13
CA ALA A 117 1.97 15.09 6.16
C ALA A 117 3.49 14.89 6.16
N LEU A 118 4.05 14.57 5.00
CA LEU A 118 5.47 14.39 4.77
C LEU A 118 5.97 15.46 3.80
N PRO A 119 6.84 16.39 4.26
CA PRO A 119 7.50 17.33 3.38
C PRO A 119 8.32 16.59 2.32
N VAL A 120 8.09 16.91 1.04
CA VAL A 120 8.76 16.23 -0.08
C VAL A 120 10.29 16.29 0.01
N PRO A 121 10.93 17.41 0.39
CA PRO A 121 12.38 17.44 0.54
C PRO A 121 12.90 16.44 1.58
N ALA A 122 12.22 16.31 2.71
CA ALA A 122 12.57 15.36 3.76
C ALA A 122 12.32 13.91 3.31
N TYR A 123 11.19 13.67 2.65
CA TYR A 123 10.85 12.37 2.07
C TYR A 123 11.93 11.89 1.09
N VAL A 124 12.33 12.72 0.12
CA VAL A 124 13.34 12.36 -0.88
C VAL A 124 14.70 12.10 -0.23
N ALA A 125 15.09 12.93 0.75
CA ALA A 125 16.37 12.77 1.45
C ALA A 125 16.46 11.46 2.25
N LEU A 126 15.36 11.07 2.90
CA LEU A 126 15.29 9.89 3.76
C LEU A 126 15.03 8.60 2.97
N ALA A 127 14.04 8.62 2.08
CA ALA A 127 13.58 7.42 1.36
C ALA A 127 14.43 7.10 0.12
N ARG A 128 15.10 8.12 -0.46
CA ARG A 128 15.91 8.01 -1.69
C ARG A 128 15.20 7.19 -2.79
N PRO A 129 13.94 7.50 -3.13
CA PRO A 129 13.15 6.67 -4.01
C PRO A 129 13.64 6.76 -5.46
N ARG A 130 13.44 5.69 -6.24
CA ARG A 130 13.50 5.80 -7.69
C ARG A 130 12.32 6.64 -8.16
N THR A 131 12.56 7.65 -8.99
CA THR A 131 11.48 8.49 -9.52
C THR A 131 11.05 8.02 -10.91
N ALA A 132 9.75 7.87 -11.14
CA ALA A 132 9.18 7.48 -12.44
C ALA A 132 7.75 8.00 -12.60
N VAL A 133 7.04 7.59 -13.67
CA VAL A 133 5.58 7.78 -13.80
C VAL A 133 4.93 6.40 -13.97
N PRO A 134 4.87 5.57 -12.91
CA PRO A 134 4.37 4.19 -12.98
C PRO A 134 2.84 4.14 -13.00
N THR A 135 2.17 5.18 -13.47
CA THR A 135 0.72 5.36 -13.34
C THR A 135 0.01 5.69 -14.64
N THR A 136 -1.28 5.43 -14.65
CA THR A 136 -2.29 5.99 -15.57
C THR A 136 -3.32 6.79 -14.78
N PRO A 137 -4.02 7.75 -15.40
CA PRO A 137 -5.18 8.41 -14.78
C PRO A 137 -6.19 7.38 -14.28
N ALA A 138 -6.83 7.63 -13.14
CA ALA A 138 -8.04 6.90 -12.80
C ALA A 138 -9.14 7.29 -13.81
N GLY A 139 -9.94 6.32 -14.29
CA GLY A 139 -11.12 6.62 -15.12
C GLY A 139 -12.15 7.47 -14.36
N PRO A 140 -13.22 7.96 -15.01
CA PRO A 140 -14.18 8.89 -14.42
C PRO A 140 -14.78 8.33 -13.12
N ASP A 141 -14.69 9.15 -12.08
CA ASP A 141 -15.14 9.05 -10.69
C ASP A 141 -15.62 7.70 -10.15
N ARG A 142 -14.85 7.21 -9.18
CA ARG A 142 -15.38 6.48 -8.04
C ARG A 142 -14.79 7.11 -6.77
N PRO A 143 -15.60 7.62 -5.82
CA PRO A 143 -15.08 8.12 -4.56
C PRO A 143 -14.28 7.01 -3.86
N LEU A 144 -13.25 7.40 -3.11
CA LEU A 144 -12.49 6.49 -2.24
C LEU A 144 -13.38 6.02 -1.07
N VAL A 145 -14.36 5.17 -1.34
CA VAL A 145 -14.78 4.16 -0.37
C VAL A 145 -13.73 3.07 -0.46
N GLY A 146 -12.81 3.07 0.52
CA GLY A 146 -11.84 2.00 0.79
C GLY A 146 -10.99 1.59 -0.42
N ALA A 147 -9.69 1.94 -0.40
CA ALA A 147 -8.73 1.19 -1.20
C ALA A 147 -8.57 -0.23 -0.61
N VAL A 148 -9.62 -1.05 -0.73
CA VAL A 148 -9.52 -2.51 -0.61
C VAL A 148 -9.09 -3.01 -1.97
N ALA A 149 -7.81 -3.37 -2.07
CA ALA A 149 -7.40 -4.43 -2.97
C ALA A 149 -6.84 -5.58 -2.12
N VAL A 150 -7.71 -6.17 -1.32
CA VAL A 150 -7.56 -7.57 -0.88
C VAL A 150 -8.46 -8.37 -1.80
N ALA A 151 -7.87 -9.18 -2.68
CA ALA A 151 -8.61 -10.25 -3.32
C ALA A 151 -9.13 -11.16 -2.21
N ALA A 152 -10.44 -11.14 -1.97
CA ALA A 152 -11.08 -12.02 -1.01
C ALA A 152 -11.00 -13.47 -1.54
N GLY A 153 -10.14 -14.28 -0.91
CA GLY A 153 -10.28 -15.74 -0.97
C GLY A 153 -11.46 -16.18 -0.09
N PRO A 154 -12.07 -17.35 -0.36
CA PRO A 154 -13.24 -17.81 0.38
C PRO A 154 -12.92 -18.00 1.87
N ALA A 155 -13.90 -17.62 2.71
CA ALA A 155 -13.79 -17.63 4.16
C ALA A 155 -13.51 -19.04 4.73
N PRO A 156 -12.73 -19.16 5.82
CA PRO A 156 -12.57 -20.41 6.54
C PRO A 156 -13.89 -20.77 7.24
N VAL A 157 -14.34 -22.00 7.05
CA VAL A 157 -15.38 -22.62 7.88
C VAL A 157 -14.73 -22.89 9.24
N SER A 158 -15.10 -22.10 10.26
CA SER A 158 -14.69 -22.34 11.63
C SER A 158 -15.65 -23.35 12.26
N GLY A 159 -15.16 -24.56 12.48
CA GLY A 159 -15.79 -25.52 13.37
C GLY A 159 -15.77 -24.98 14.80
N SER A 160 -16.94 -24.97 15.44
CA SER A 160 -17.08 -24.76 16.88
C SER A 160 -16.97 -26.12 17.59
N GLY A 161 -15.85 -26.33 18.27
CA GLY A 161 -15.70 -27.38 19.27
C GLY A 161 -15.43 -26.77 20.64
N THR A 162 -16.28 -27.09 21.61
CA THR A 162 -16.08 -27.04 23.08
C THR A 162 -17.04 -28.12 23.61
N GLY A 163 -16.67 -29.27 24.19
CA GLY A 163 -15.74 -29.52 25.30
C GLY A 163 -16.33 -28.94 26.59
N SER A 164 -16.59 -29.60 27.72
CA SER A 164 -16.44 -30.96 28.25
C SER A 164 -17.20 -30.98 29.61
N GLY A 165 -17.53 -32.16 30.17
CA GLY A 165 -17.53 -32.33 31.64
C GLY A 165 -18.82 -32.77 32.36
N SER A 166 -18.91 -34.09 32.58
CA SER A 166 -19.11 -34.78 33.88
C SER A 166 -20.34 -34.53 34.78
N GLY A 167 -21.13 -35.61 34.95
CA GLY A 167 -21.41 -36.21 36.28
C GLY A 167 -22.79 -35.98 36.90
N GLU A 168 -23.53 -37.08 37.11
CA GLU A 168 -24.22 -37.51 38.37
C GLU A 168 -25.47 -38.36 38.03
N GLY A 169 -25.53 -39.63 38.52
CA GLY A 169 -26.73 -40.50 38.45
C GLY A 169 -27.73 -40.20 39.58
N PRO A 170 -28.63 -41.11 40.02
CA PRO A 170 -29.10 -42.37 39.44
C PRO A 170 -30.66 -42.57 39.48
N ARG A 171 -31.13 -43.73 38.98
CA ARG A 171 -32.41 -44.47 39.26
C ARG A 171 -33.71 -44.01 38.55
N PRO A 172 -34.76 -44.87 38.49
CA PRO A 172 -34.85 -46.30 38.85
C PRO A 172 -34.73 -47.28 37.67
#